data_AF-A0A538N3N9-F1
#
_entry.id   AF-A0A538N3N9-F1
#
_cell.length_a   1.000
_cell.length_b   1.000
_cell.length_c   1.000
_cell.angle_alpha   90.00
_cell.angle_beta   90.00
_cell.angle_gamma   90.00
#
_symmetry.space_group_name_H-M   'P 1'
#
loop_
_entity.id
_entity.type
_entity.pdbx_description
1 polymer ?
#
loop_
_entity_poly.entity_id
_entity_poly.type
_entity_poly.pdbx_seq_one_letter_code
_entity_poly.pdbx_strand_id
1 'polypeptide(L)'
;MPGDGRRQDRHAAALRVRAGRGARRRDAGAGGRAQAVRLASGSGVPAHGRPARHLGRPADDRQAGAVGPAGRKEDGTGGRRARGRWHAQPVPRRAVPAPRPADRGGAGTGGQARRGGRRPRLGSRRGGPADRRGADQPQRRRPGPARPARHRRPGAPGDPPRSLVVLAKLVASYSAAADPVRAVSMRAYMRDQFPFLGLATPARRALSREVLAGRPRPAPGELRDIALGCWELPEREYQYFACDLLAGHARRLDPGFLPTVRHLVTTKSWWDTVDTLASRVAGTIVSGYPAAVSTMDSWLVDDNLWLARTAILHQLTYKQDTDSARLFRYCLVRAGHRDFFIRKAIGWALRQYAWTDPAAVRRFVTAHAAELSPLSIREATKNL
;
A
#
# COMPACT_ATOMS: atom_id res chain seq x y z
N MET A 1 12.16 53.57 51.27
CA MET A 1 12.63 52.46 52.14
C MET A 1 12.61 51.16 51.33
N PRO A 2 13.59 50.25 51.50
CA PRO A 2 14.24 49.64 50.33
C PRO A 2 14.33 48.10 50.33
N GLY A 3 14.95 47.54 49.28
CA GLY A 3 15.24 46.12 49.05
C GLY A 3 15.11 45.80 47.56
N ASP A 4 16.07 46.07 46.67
CA ASP A 4 17.49 45.68 46.62
C ASP A 4 17.67 44.15 46.41
N GLY A 5 18.46 43.66 45.45
CA GLY A 5 19.46 44.39 44.66
C GLY A 5 19.87 43.80 43.31
N ARG A 6 20.82 44.50 42.69
CA ARG A 6 21.40 44.21 41.36
C ARG A 6 22.65 43.34 41.49
N ARG A 7 22.95 42.54 40.45
CA ARG A 7 24.28 42.15 39.92
C ARG A 7 24.04 41.27 38.67
N GLN A 8 24.76 41.35 37.54
CA GLN A 8 25.80 42.30 37.14
C GLN A 8 25.97 42.32 35.59
N ASP A 9 26.20 43.52 35.04
CA ASP A 9 26.93 43.93 33.81
C ASP A 9 26.95 43.09 32.49
N ARG A 10 26.44 43.67 31.37
CA ARG A 10 27.17 44.23 30.17
C ARG A 10 27.60 43.17 29.13
N HIS A 11 27.50 43.36 27.80
CA HIS A 11 27.75 44.57 26.98
C HIS A 11 26.82 44.67 25.73
N ALA A 12 26.62 45.89 25.23
CA ALA A 12 26.07 46.20 23.89
C ALA A 12 27.22 46.25 22.83
N ALA A 13 27.06 46.49 21.52
CA ALA A 13 25.91 46.97 20.75
C ALA A 13 25.96 46.55 19.25
N ALA A 14 24.78 46.54 18.63
CA ALA A 14 24.40 47.03 17.30
C ALA A 14 25.46 47.36 16.22
N LEU A 15 25.16 46.98 14.96
CA LEU A 15 24.77 47.95 13.91
C LEU A 15 24.07 47.28 12.71
N ARG A 16 23.26 48.05 11.99
CA ARG A 16 22.33 47.60 10.93
C ARG A 16 22.45 48.55 9.73
N VAL A 17 22.24 48.01 8.52
CA VAL A 17 21.77 48.74 7.31
C VAL A 17 22.71 49.77 6.67
N ARG A 18 23.11 49.52 5.40
CA ARG A 18 22.59 50.30 4.25
C ARG A 18 22.82 49.63 2.89
N ALA A 19 21.93 49.89 1.95
CA ALA A 19 22.04 49.50 0.54
C ALA A 19 22.69 50.60 -0.31
N GLY A 20 23.23 50.25 -1.48
CA GLY A 20 23.77 51.19 -2.47
C GLY A 20 23.54 50.68 -3.91
N ARG A 21 23.18 51.59 -4.83
CA ARG A 21 22.85 51.29 -6.24
C ARG A 21 23.99 51.65 -7.20
N GLY A 22 24.09 50.89 -8.30
CA GLY A 22 24.49 51.38 -9.62
C GLY A 22 25.98 51.30 -9.97
N ALA A 23 26.39 51.47 -11.25
CA ALA A 23 25.64 51.39 -12.51
C ALA A 23 26.61 51.46 -13.72
N ARG A 24 26.35 50.72 -14.81
CA ARG A 24 26.88 50.93 -16.20
C ARG A 24 28.42 50.68 -16.36
N ARG A 25 28.99 50.34 -17.53
CA ARG A 25 28.51 50.07 -18.92
C ARG A 25 29.65 49.43 -19.77
N ARG A 26 29.28 48.64 -20.81
CA ARG A 26 29.99 48.45 -22.12
C ARG A 26 31.37 47.76 -22.09
N ASP A 27 31.90 47.11 -23.16
CA ASP A 27 31.44 46.59 -24.47
C ASP A 27 32.60 45.68 -25.02
N ALA A 28 32.54 44.82 -26.05
CA ALA A 28 31.47 44.19 -26.86
C ALA A 28 32.06 43.00 -27.70
N GLY A 29 31.21 42.15 -28.29
CA GLY A 29 31.57 41.18 -29.36
C GLY A 29 31.68 39.69 -28.93
N ALA A 30 31.39 38.69 -29.77
CA ALA A 30 30.72 38.69 -31.09
C ALA A 30 30.22 37.27 -31.48
N GLY A 31 29.12 37.19 -32.26
CA GLY A 31 28.66 36.00 -33.01
C GLY A 31 27.88 34.91 -32.23
N GLY A 32 26.78 34.33 -32.74
CA GLY A 32 25.98 34.67 -33.93
C GLY A 32 24.88 33.64 -34.26
N ARG A 33 23.85 34.07 -35.02
CA ARG A 33 22.74 33.29 -35.66
C ARG A 33 21.71 32.66 -34.70
N ALA A 34 20.46 33.13 -34.65
CA ALA A 34 19.33 32.98 -35.61
C ALA A 34 18.46 31.73 -35.29
N GLN A 35 17.12 31.70 -35.41
CA GLN A 35 16.13 32.71 -35.84
C GLN A 35 14.76 32.34 -35.22
N ALA A 36 13.90 33.31 -34.89
CA ALA A 36 12.51 33.04 -34.52
C ALA A 36 11.60 34.16 -35.05
N VAL A 37 10.53 33.79 -35.77
CA VAL A 37 9.61 34.73 -36.43
C VAL A 37 8.17 34.45 -36.00
N ARG A 38 7.65 35.40 -35.20
CA ARG A 38 6.35 36.10 -35.27
C ARG A 38 5.09 35.36 -35.71
N LEU A 39 3.98 35.70 -35.04
CA LEU A 39 2.75 36.37 -35.54
C LEU A 39 1.80 36.53 -34.33
N ALA A 40 0.79 37.39 -34.27
CA ALA A 40 0.67 38.82 -34.60
C ALA A 40 -0.53 39.39 -33.81
N SER A 41 -0.55 40.69 -33.54
CA SER A 41 -1.56 41.35 -32.69
C SER A 41 -2.83 41.74 -33.46
N GLY A 42 -4.00 41.75 -32.82
CA GLY A 42 -5.24 42.33 -33.35
C GLY A 42 -6.27 42.59 -32.23
N SER A 43 -6.70 43.84 -32.06
CA SER A 43 -7.48 44.32 -30.92
C SER A 43 -8.84 44.88 -31.31
N GLY A 44 -9.87 44.70 -30.47
CA GLY A 44 -11.16 45.39 -30.63
C GLY A 44 -12.19 45.04 -29.55
N VAL A 45 -12.72 46.06 -28.87
CA VAL A 45 -13.84 46.00 -27.91
C VAL A 45 -14.78 47.16 -28.25
N PRO A 46 -16.11 46.98 -28.18
CA PRO A 46 -16.89 47.77 -27.22
C PRO A 46 -17.98 46.96 -26.50
N ALA A 47 -18.67 47.61 -25.56
CA ALA A 47 -19.64 47.00 -24.63
C ALA A 47 -21.07 47.59 -24.75
N HIS A 48 -21.97 47.06 -23.91
CA HIS A 48 -23.35 47.49 -23.59
C HIS A 48 -24.52 46.95 -24.45
N GLY A 49 -25.60 46.55 -23.75
CA GLY A 49 -26.88 46.15 -24.37
C GLY A 49 -27.72 45.13 -23.57
N ARG A 50 -28.54 45.61 -22.62
CA ARG A 50 -29.79 44.96 -22.14
C ARG A 50 -30.93 45.93 -22.51
N PRO A 51 -32.16 45.49 -22.88
CA PRO A 51 -33.05 44.83 -21.90
C PRO A 51 -34.16 43.86 -22.43
N ALA A 52 -34.83 43.23 -21.46
CA ALA A 52 -36.29 42.95 -21.37
C ALA A 52 -37.11 42.16 -22.44
N ARG A 53 -37.66 41.02 -21.93
CA ARG A 53 -39.09 40.63 -21.88
C ARG A 53 -39.84 39.97 -23.08
N HIS A 54 -40.55 38.89 -22.69
CA HIS A 54 -41.93 38.48 -23.01
C HIS A 54 -42.29 37.52 -24.17
N LEU A 55 -43.13 36.53 -23.79
CA LEU A 55 -44.07 35.71 -24.59
C LEU A 55 -43.44 34.67 -25.56
N GLY A 56 -43.97 33.45 -25.72
CA GLY A 56 -45.10 32.78 -25.05
C GLY A 56 -45.12 31.27 -25.34
N ARG A 57 -45.99 30.52 -24.67
CA ARG A 57 -46.37 29.14 -25.07
C ARG A 57 -47.28 29.19 -26.31
N PRO A 58 -47.36 28.10 -27.09
CA PRO A 58 -48.52 27.22 -26.93
C PRO A 58 -48.14 25.74 -26.79
N ALA A 59 -49.16 24.88 -26.70
CA ALA A 59 -49.06 23.44 -26.47
C ALA A 59 -49.73 22.64 -27.60
N ASP A 60 -49.52 21.33 -27.50
CA ASP A 60 -50.39 20.22 -27.94
C ASP A 60 -50.44 19.68 -29.37
N ASP A 61 -50.72 18.37 -29.33
CA ASP A 61 -51.36 17.46 -30.27
C ASP A 61 -50.62 16.84 -31.50
N ARG A 62 -50.18 15.60 -31.23
CA ARG A 62 -50.66 14.32 -31.82
C ARG A 62 -50.41 13.96 -33.30
N GLN A 63 -49.94 12.72 -33.42
CA GLN A 63 -50.31 11.70 -34.41
C GLN A 63 -50.06 11.98 -35.90
N ALA A 64 -49.09 11.24 -36.46
CA ALA A 64 -49.36 10.35 -37.59
C ALA A 64 -48.32 9.21 -37.62
N GLY A 65 -48.76 8.00 -37.96
CA GLY A 65 -47.88 6.92 -38.41
C GLY A 65 -48.15 6.63 -39.89
N ALA A 66 -47.11 6.32 -40.66
CA ALA A 66 -47.22 5.78 -42.01
C ALA A 66 -45.95 4.97 -42.36
N VAL A 67 -46.06 4.06 -43.32
CA VAL A 67 -45.13 2.95 -43.56
C VAL A 67 -44.44 3.06 -44.93
N GLY A 68 -43.13 2.81 -44.98
CA GLY A 68 -42.39 2.42 -46.19
C GLY A 68 -42.08 3.55 -47.20
N PRO A 69 -41.23 3.30 -48.21
CA PRO A 69 -40.83 2.00 -48.74
C PRO A 69 -39.32 1.68 -48.61
N ALA A 70 -38.91 0.53 -49.17
CA ALA A 70 -37.59 -0.07 -49.00
C ALA A 70 -36.53 0.38 -50.02
N GLY A 71 -35.25 0.34 -49.61
CA GLY A 71 -34.07 0.44 -50.47
C GLY A 71 -32.87 -0.29 -49.86
N ARG A 72 -32.13 -1.08 -50.64
CA ARG A 72 -30.96 -1.85 -50.17
C ARG A 72 -29.68 -1.00 -50.18
N LYS A 73 -28.83 -1.12 -49.16
CA LYS A 73 -27.45 -1.70 -49.25
C LYS A 73 -26.59 -1.45 -48.00
N GLU A 74 -25.70 -2.43 -47.76
CA GLU A 74 -24.33 -2.33 -47.22
C GLU A 74 -24.06 -1.87 -45.76
N ASP A 75 -23.54 -2.84 -44.99
CA ASP A 75 -22.49 -2.79 -43.96
C ASP A 75 -22.11 -1.45 -43.29
N GLY A 76 -22.39 -1.37 -41.98
CA GLY A 76 -21.91 -0.29 -41.11
C GLY A 76 -21.80 -0.72 -39.65
N THR A 77 -20.57 -0.82 -39.13
CA THR A 77 -20.25 -1.28 -37.77
C THR A 77 -20.62 -0.25 -36.68
N GLY A 78 -21.83 -0.35 -36.14
CA GLY A 78 -22.32 0.50 -35.05
C GLY A 78 -21.68 0.21 -33.68
N GLY A 79 -20.72 1.05 -33.26
CA GLY A 79 -20.00 0.89 -32.00
C GLY A 79 -20.85 1.03 -30.72
N ARG A 80 -20.83 0.01 -29.86
CA ARG A 80 -21.45 0.08 -28.51
C ARG A 80 -20.50 0.72 -27.50
N ARG A 81 -20.98 1.78 -26.82
CA ARG A 81 -20.24 2.47 -25.74
C ARG A 81 -19.96 1.52 -24.57
N ALA A 82 -18.71 1.11 -24.40
CA ALA A 82 -18.28 0.24 -23.31
C ALA A 82 -18.29 0.99 -21.96
N ARG A 83 -19.18 0.60 -21.04
CA ARG A 83 -19.15 1.06 -19.65
C ARG A 83 -18.05 0.31 -18.90
N GLY A 84 -16.93 0.98 -18.63
CA GLY A 84 -15.74 0.39 -17.99
C GLY A 84 -16.04 -0.31 -16.66
N ARG A 85 -15.88 -1.64 -16.65
CA ARG A 85 -16.18 -2.52 -15.52
C ARG A 85 -14.89 -2.95 -14.83
N TRP A 86 -14.50 -2.21 -13.80
CA TRP A 86 -13.25 -2.43 -13.05
C TRP A 86 -13.31 -3.67 -12.16
N HIS A 87 -12.68 -4.76 -12.61
CA HIS A 87 -12.43 -5.95 -11.82
C HIS A 87 -10.94 -6.06 -11.48
N ALA A 88 -10.60 -5.97 -10.20
CA ALA A 88 -9.36 -6.55 -9.71
C ALA A 88 -9.44 -8.08 -9.90
N GLN A 89 -8.40 -8.69 -10.46
CA GLN A 89 -8.38 -10.13 -10.70
C GLN A 89 -8.46 -10.89 -9.36
N PRO A 90 -9.22 -12.01 -9.27
CA PRO A 90 -9.24 -12.83 -8.08
C PRO A 90 -7.87 -13.50 -7.86
N VAL A 91 -7.41 -13.52 -6.61
CA VAL A 91 -6.22 -14.28 -6.22
C VAL A 91 -6.50 -15.78 -6.44
N PRO A 92 -5.65 -16.54 -7.14
CA PRO A 92 -5.91 -17.95 -7.41
C PRO A 92 -5.92 -18.75 -6.10
N ARG A 93 -6.95 -19.59 -5.93
CA ARG A 93 -7.06 -20.51 -4.81
C ARG A 93 -6.01 -21.62 -4.95
N ARG A 94 -5.22 -21.86 -3.89
CA ARG A 94 -4.41 -23.06 -3.76
C ARG A 94 -5.34 -24.20 -3.33
N ALA A 95 -5.45 -25.26 -4.13
CA ALA A 95 -6.28 -26.41 -3.78
C ALA A 95 -5.77 -27.08 -2.50
N VAL A 96 -6.68 -27.40 -1.58
CA VAL A 96 -6.42 -28.25 -0.42
C VAL A 96 -6.75 -29.68 -0.85
N PRO A 97 -5.82 -30.65 -0.73
CA PRO A 97 -6.14 -32.05 -1.01
C PRO A 97 -7.17 -32.57 0.00
N ALA A 98 -8.17 -33.30 -0.49
CA ALA A 98 -9.12 -34.01 0.37
C ALA A 98 -8.39 -35.11 1.17
N PRO A 99 -8.80 -35.40 2.43
CA PRO A 99 -8.28 -36.54 3.16
C PRO A 99 -8.73 -37.84 2.48
N ARG A 100 -7.84 -38.83 2.41
CA ARG A 100 -8.18 -40.19 1.95
C ARG A 100 -9.07 -40.89 2.99
N PRO A 101 -10.04 -41.73 2.58
CA PRO A 101 -10.81 -42.53 3.53
C PRO A 101 -9.91 -43.54 4.24
N ALA A 102 -10.17 -43.77 5.52
CA ALA A 102 -9.51 -44.81 6.30
C ALA A 102 -10.10 -46.18 5.95
N ASP A 103 -9.22 -47.18 5.85
CA ASP A 103 -9.59 -48.54 5.49
C ASP A 103 -10.37 -49.25 6.60
N ARG A 104 -11.33 -50.11 6.24
CA ARG A 104 -12.17 -50.86 7.18
C ARG A 104 -11.81 -52.35 7.14
N GLY A 105 -10.80 -52.73 7.93
CA GLY A 105 -10.60 -54.12 8.35
C GLY A 105 -11.41 -54.43 9.62
N GLY A 106 -12.08 -55.59 9.69
CA GLY A 106 -13.06 -55.88 10.74
C GLY A 106 -12.78 -57.12 11.60
N ALA A 107 -13.57 -57.20 12.68
CA ALA A 107 -14.04 -58.38 13.42
C ALA A 107 -13.10 -59.22 14.33
N GLY A 108 -13.56 -59.41 15.57
CA GLY A 108 -13.22 -60.52 16.48
C GLY A 108 -11.97 -60.34 17.37
N THR A 109 -11.91 -60.84 18.61
CA THR A 109 -12.92 -61.44 19.52
C THR A 109 -12.37 -61.43 20.96
N GLY A 110 -13.27 -61.39 21.97
CA GLY A 110 -13.11 -62.02 23.30
C GLY A 110 -11.97 -61.61 24.27
N GLY A 111 -12.32 -61.36 25.55
CA GLY A 111 -11.33 -61.34 26.65
C GLY A 111 -11.72 -60.53 27.87
N GLN A 112 -12.26 -61.17 28.90
CA GLN A 112 -12.47 -60.54 30.23
C GLN A 112 -11.19 -60.67 31.09
N ALA A 113 -10.83 -59.63 31.87
CA ALA A 113 -10.63 -59.73 33.34
C ALA A 113 -9.88 -58.54 34.00
N ARG A 114 -10.60 -57.88 34.93
CA ARG A 114 -10.21 -57.52 36.32
C ARG A 114 -8.88 -56.81 36.67
N ARG A 115 -9.09 -55.60 37.22
CA ARG A 115 -8.58 -55.03 38.52
C ARG A 115 -7.12 -54.55 38.66
N GLY A 116 -7.01 -53.38 39.30
CA GLY A 116 -5.81 -52.82 39.95
C GLY A 116 -5.04 -51.82 39.07
N GLY A 117 -4.58 -50.66 39.55
CA GLY A 117 -4.74 -50.06 40.88
C GLY A 117 -3.51 -49.21 41.26
N ARG A 118 -3.77 -47.95 41.66
CA ARG A 118 -2.86 -46.97 42.30
C ARG A 118 -2.04 -46.03 41.40
N ARG A 119 -1.93 -44.81 41.93
CA ARG A 119 -1.24 -43.60 41.44
C ARG A 119 0.10 -43.40 42.22
N PRO A 120 0.93 -42.39 41.89
CA PRO A 120 2.40 -42.52 42.00
C PRO A 120 2.99 -42.19 43.37
N ARG A 121 4.29 -42.44 43.53
CA ARG A 121 5.09 -42.01 44.69
C ARG A 121 6.20 -41.03 44.29
N LEU A 122 6.27 -39.91 44.99
CA LEU A 122 7.52 -39.18 45.23
C LEU A 122 8.40 -39.98 46.21
N GLY A 123 9.72 -39.77 46.15
CA GLY A 123 10.66 -40.27 47.16
C GLY A 123 12.01 -39.57 47.06
N SER A 124 12.42 -38.87 48.12
CA SER A 124 13.67 -38.09 48.18
C SER A 124 14.61 -38.59 49.27
N ARG A 125 15.90 -38.72 48.90
CA ARG A 125 17.12 -38.46 49.70
C ARG A 125 17.52 -39.38 50.88
N ARG A 126 18.85 -39.36 51.11
CA ARG A 126 19.70 -39.79 52.27
C ARG A 126 20.06 -41.29 52.32
N GLY A 127 21.30 -41.70 52.61
CA GLY A 127 22.58 -40.95 52.61
C GLY A 127 23.75 -41.58 53.40
N GLY A 128 24.96 -41.59 52.82
CA GLY A 128 26.29 -41.68 53.50
C GLY A 128 26.73 -43.04 54.08
N PRO A 129 27.94 -43.14 54.67
CA PRO A 129 29.20 -42.47 54.28
C PRO A 129 30.46 -43.37 54.35
N ALA A 130 31.59 -42.93 53.79
CA ALA A 130 32.94 -43.36 54.23
C ALA A 130 34.00 -42.29 53.90
N ASP A 131 34.89 -42.00 54.86
CA ASP A 131 35.93 -40.95 54.82
C ASP A 131 37.29 -41.53 54.37
N ARG A 132 38.09 -40.72 53.64
CA ARG A 132 39.57 -40.75 53.72
C ARG A 132 40.17 -39.49 53.10
N ARG A 133 41.14 -38.93 53.82
CA ARG A 133 41.80 -37.64 53.54
C ARG A 133 43.07 -37.84 52.71
N GLY A 134 43.39 -36.87 51.86
CA GLY A 134 44.65 -36.78 51.12
C GLY A 134 44.71 -35.44 50.39
N ALA A 135 45.79 -34.69 50.57
CA ALA A 135 45.87 -33.30 50.11
C ALA A 135 46.28 -33.21 48.62
N ASP A 136 45.64 -32.30 47.88
CA ASP A 136 46.36 -31.33 47.02
C ASP A 136 45.45 -30.14 46.66
N GLN A 137 46.01 -28.97 46.34
CA GLN A 137 45.25 -27.79 45.89
C GLN A 137 45.40 -27.55 44.37
N PRO A 138 44.34 -27.72 43.57
CA PRO A 138 44.29 -27.19 42.21
C PRO A 138 43.71 -25.77 42.23
N GLN A 139 44.52 -24.80 41.78
CA GLN A 139 44.12 -23.40 41.62
C GLN A 139 42.85 -23.26 40.76
N ARG A 140 41.95 -22.35 41.16
CA ARG A 140 40.74 -22.00 40.40
C ARG A 140 41.11 -21.51 39.00
N ARG A 141 40.90 -22.35 37.97
CA ARG A 141 41.02 -21.93 36.57
C ARG A 141 39.98 -20.84 36.30
N ARG A 142 40.46 -19.64 35.94
CA ARG A 142 39.63 -18.52 35.49
C ARG A 142 38.80 -18.96 34.27
N PRO A 143 37.54 -18.52 34.12
CA PRO A 143 36.80 -18.74 32.89
C PRO A 143 37.56 -18.07 31.73
N GLY A 144 37.85 -18.84 30.68
CA GLY A 144 38.50 -18.31 29.48
C GLY A 144 37.62 -17.25 28.80
N PRO A 145 38.21 -16.28 28.09
CA PRO A 145 37.45 -15.21 27.46
C PRO A 145 36.42 -15.80 26.49
N ALA A 146 35.19 -15.34 26.61
CA ALA A 146 34.13 -15.70 25.67
C ALA A 146 34.61 -15.38 24.24
N ARG A 147 34.55 -16.36 23.34
CA ARG A 147 34.82 -16.14 21.92
C ARG A 147 33.96 -14.96 21.45
N PRO A 148 34.54 -13.87 20.93
CA PRO A 148 33.74 -12.74 20.49
C PRO A 148 32.75 -13.23 19.43
N ALA A 149 31.50 -12.80 19.56
CA ALA A 149 30.51 -13.01 18.52
C ALA A 149 31.12 -12.53 17.20
N ARG A 150 30.92 -13.29 16.11
CA ARG A 150 31.43 -12.90 14.79
C ARG A 150 30.70 -11.63 14.35
N HIS A 151 31.25 -10.48 14.72
CA HIS A 151 30.81 -9.19 14.20
C HIS A 151 30.82 -9.29 12.69
N ARG A 152 29.65 -9.15 12.06
CA ARG A 152 29.57 -8.92 10.62
C ARG A 152 30.46 -7.71 10.35
N ARG A 153 31.48 -7.90 9.50
CA ARG A 153 32.22 -6.77 8.94
C ARG A 153 31.19 -5.76 8.39
N PRO A 154 31.27 -4.47 8.77
CA PRO A 154 30.69 -3.43 7.94
C PRO A 154 31.18 -3.62 6.50
N GLY A 155 30.38 -3.22 5.50
CA GLY A 155 30.81 -3.26 4.11
C GLY A 155 32.15 -2.54 3.96
N ALA A 156 33.04 -3.05 3.11
CA ALA A 156 34.31 -2.39 2.86
C ALA A 156 34.04 -0.97 2.32
N PRO A 157 34.80 0.06 2.75
CA PRO A 157 34.63 1.41 2.23
C PRO A 157 34.96 1.42 0.73
N GLY A 158 33.91 1.42 -0.10
CA GLY A 158 34.01 1.32 -1.56
C GLY A 158 32.87 0.52 -2.21
N ASP A 159 32.28 -0.46 -1.51
CA ASP A 159 31.17 -1.24 -2.07
C ASP A 159 29.87 -0.40 -2.13
N PRO A 160 29.15 -0.35 -3.27
CA PRO A 160 27.87 0.35 -3.35
C PRO A 160 26.82 -0.30 -2.43
N PRO A 161 25.89 0.49 -1.85
CA PRO A 161 24.82 -0.06 -1.03
C PRO A 161 24.05 -1.17 -1.75
N ARG A 162 23.71 -2.27 -1.07
CA ARG A 162 23.03 -3.41 -1.69
C ARG A 162 21.69 -3.03 -2.33
N SER A 163 21.01 -2.02 -1.79
CA SER A 163 19.82 -1.39 -2.37
C SER A 163 20.10 -0.83 -3.76
N LEU A 164 21.19 -0.08 -3.94
CA LEU A 164 21.62 0.45 -5.24
C LEU A 164 21.94 -0.67 -6.24
N VAL A 165 22.61 -1.74 -5.80
CA VAL A 165 22.91 -2.92 -6.65
C VAL A 165 21.63 -3.67 -7.08
N VAL A 166 20.61 -3.71 -6.22
CA VAL A 166 19.29 -4.25 -6.58
C VAL A 166 18.58 -3.34 -7.59
N LEU A 167 18.57 -2.03 -7.37
CA LEU A 167 17.95 -1.05 -8.25
C LEU A 167 18.60 -1.03 -9.65
N ALA A 168 19.92 -1.03 -9.73
CA ALA A 168 20.64 -1.08 -11.00
C ALA A 168 20.32 -2.37 -11.79
N LYS A 169 20.33 -3.54 -11.13
CA LYS A 169 19.93 -4.80 -11.79
C LYS A 169 18.45 -4.81 -12.19
N LEU A 170 17.58 -4.21 -11.37
CA LEU A 170 16.15 -4.10 -11.65
C LEU A 170 15.90 -3.28 -12.91
N VAL A 171 16.49 -2.08 -13.02
CA VAL A 171 16.39 -1.22 -14.20
C VAL A 171 16.90 -1.93 -15.45
N ALA A 172 18.12 -2.48 -15.40
CA ALA A 172 18.69 -3.21 -16.54
C ALA A 172 17.80 -4.39 -16.98
N SER A 173 17.31 -5.20 -16.03
CA SER A 173 16.47 -6.37 -16.31
C SER A 173 15.09 -6.01 -16.85
N TYR A 174 14.47 -4.93 -16.36
CA TYR A 174 13.14 -4.52 -16.78
C TYR A 174 13.17 -3.77 -18.11
N SER A 175 14.12 -2.85 -18.31
CA SER A 175 14.27 -2.11 -19.57
C SER A 175 14.62 -3.04 -20.73
N ALA A 176 15.46 -4.06 -20.51
CA ALA A 176 15.78 -5.05 -21.54
C ALA A 176 14.59 -5.94 -21.97
N ALA A 177 13.55 -6.03 -21.13
CA ALA A 177 12.35 -6.82 -21.39
C ALA A 177 11.13 -5.95 -21.79
N ALA A 178 11.33 -4.64 -21.99
CA ALA A 178 10.24 -3.69 -22.24
C ALA A 178 9.48 -3.99 -23.55
N ASP A 179 8.17 -3.76 -23.51
CA ASP A 179 7.24 -3.90 -24.63
C ASP A 179 6.48 -2.56 -24.81
N PRO A 180 7.02 -1.64 -25.65
CA PRO A 180 6.40 -0.33 -25.88
C PRO A 180 4.99 -0.40 -26.46
N VAL A 181 4.65 -1.46 -27.21
CA VAL A 181 3.32 -1.66 -27.81
C VAL A 181 2.30 -1.95 -26.71
N ARG A 182 2.62 -2.91 -25.82
CA ARG A 182 1.76 -3.27 -24.69
C ARG A 182 1.65 -2.15 -23.67
N ALA A 183 2.74 -1.39 -23.46
CA ALA A 183 2.77 -0.24 -22.58
C ALA A 183 1.64 0.77 -22.87
N VAL A 184 1.29 1.01 -24.14
CA VAL A 184 0.17 1.90 -24.53
C VAL A 184 -1.13 1.50 -23.84
N SER A 185 -1.49 0.21 -23.91
CA SER A 185 -2.72 -0.30 -23.27
C SER A 185 -2.70 -0.24 -21.75
N MET A 186 -1.52 -0.42 -21.14
CA MET A 186 -1.33 -0.39 -19.69
C MET A 186 -1.43 1.05 -19.15
N ARG A 187 -0.88 2.04 -19.87
CA ARG A 187 -1.06 3.47 -19.56
C ARG A 187 -2.54 3.87 -19.65
N ALA A 188 -3.21 3.53 -20.75
CA ALA A 188 -4.62 3.85 -20.96
C ALA A 188 -5.53 3.23 -19.88
N TYR A 189 -5.26 2.00 -19.44
CA TYR A 189 -5.97 1.38 -18.31
C TYR A 189 -5.82 2.17 -17.00
N MET A 190 -4.65 2.77 -16.76
CA MET A 190 -4.40 3.69 -15.64
C MET A 190 -4.74 5.15 -15.95
N ARG A 191 -5.48 5.44 -17.02
CA ARG A 191 -5.85 6.81 -17.46
C ARG A 191 -4.65 7.73 -17.64
N ASP A 192 -3.57 7.17 -18.19
CA ASP A 192 -2.34 7.85 -18.57
C ASP A 192 -1.66 8.62 -17.41
N GLN A 193 -1.95 8.22 -16.17
CA GLN A 193 -1.36 8.82 -14.96
C GLN A 193 0.12 8.45 -14.75
N PHE A 194 0.59 7.37 -15.38
CA PHE A 194 1.96 6.84 -15.21
C PHE A 194 2.50 6.31 -16.54
N PRO A 195 3.81 6.41 -16.80
CA PRO A 195 4.46 5.64 -17.86
C PRO A 195 4.59 4.16 -17.44
N PHE A 196 4.80 3.29 -18.42
CA PHE A 196 4.87 1.84 -18.26
C PHE A 196 5.92 1.27 -19.21
N LEU A 197 6.59 0.20 -18.79
CA LEU A 197 7.49 -0.59 -19.64
C LEU A 197 6.75 -1.65 -20.47
N GLY A 198 5.50 -1.96 -20.15
CA GLY A 198 4.72 -3.01 -20.84
C GLY A 198 4.84 -4.39 -20.21
N LEU A 199 5.36 -4.50 -18.98
CA LEU A 199 5.65 -5.79 -18.35
C LEU A 199 4.41 -6.37 -17.64
N ALA A 200 3.79 -7.38 -18.28
CA ALA A 200 2.71 -8.15 -17.67
C ALA A 200 3.16 -8.85 -16.37
N THR A 201 2.26 -8.93 -15.37
CA THR A 201 2.55 -9.44 -14.01
C THR A 201 3.34 -10.76 -13.95
N PRO A 202 3.07 -11.80 -14.78
CA PRO A 202 3.86 -13.04 -14.75
C PRO A 202 5.34 -12.82 -15.13
N ALA A 203 5.58 -12.09 -16.23
CA ALA A 203 6.93 -11.77 -16.70
C ALA A 203 7.66 -10.86 -15.70
N ARG A 204 7.00 -9.78 -15.25
CA ARG A 204 7.52 -8.88 -14.21
C ARG A 204 7.98 -9.65 -12.97
N ARG A 205 7.17 -10.61 -12.48
CA ARG A 205 7.49 -11.43 -11.30
C ARG A 205 8.54 -12.51 -11.56
N ALA A 206 8.74 -12.96 -12.79
CA ALA A 206 9.89 -13.80 -13.15
C ALA A 206 11.19 -12.99 -13.02
N LEU A 207 11.28 -11.86 -13.72
CA LEU A 207 12.40 -10.92 -13.66
C LEU A 207 12.67 -10.45 -12.21
N SER A 208 11.62 -10.14 -11.43
CA SER A 208 11.75 -9.78 -10.01
C SER A 208 12.50 -10.84 -9.19
N ARG A 209 12.27 -12.13 -9.47
CA ARG A 209 12.94 -13.23 -8.77
C ARG A 209 14.39 -13.34 -9.20
N GLU A 210 14.71 -13.14 -10.48
CA GLU A 210 16.08 -13.14 -11.00
C GLU A 210 16.90 -11.93 -10.50
N VAL A 211 16.27 -10.77 -10.34
CA VAL A 211 16.85 -9.58 -9.70
C VAL A 211 17.22 -9.85 -8.24
N LEU A 212 16.46 -10.70 -7.53
CA LEU A 212 16.69 -11.05 -6.13
C LEU A 212 17.46 -12.37 -5.93
N ALA A 213 17.64 -13.17 -6.98
CA ALA A 213 18.30 -14.48 -6.91
C ALA A 213 19.75 -14.37 -6.40
N GLY A 214 20.17 -15.38 -5.64
CA GLY A 214 21.51 -15.48 -5.03
C GLY A 214 21.81 -14.46 -3.91
N ARG A 215 20.90 -13.52 -3.62
CA ARG A 215 21.14 -12.46 -2.62
C ARG A 215 20.67 -12.87 -1.21
N PRO A 216 21.36 -12.40 -0.16
CA PRO A 216 20.84 -12.48 1.21
C PRO A 216 19.48 -11.78 1.33
N ARG A 217 18.64 -12.25 2.25
CA ARG A 217 17.34 -11.64 2.53
C ARG A 217 17.53 -10.19 3.05
N PRO A 218 16.94 -9.16 2.42
CA PRO A 218 17.18 -7.77 2.81
C PRO A 218 16.82 -7.45 4.27
N ALA A 219 17.55 -6.53 4.90
CA ALA A 219 17.21 -5.92 6.18
C ALA A 219 16.04 -4.92 6.04
N PRO A 220 15.31 -4.55 7.12
CA PRO A 220 14.24 -3.55 7.04
C PRO A 220 14.68 -2.18 6.48
N GLY A 221 15.92 -1.75 6.76
CA GLY A 221 16.53 -0.57 6.13
C GLY A 221 16.71 -0.75 4.62
N GLU A 222 17.36 -1.83 4.18
CA GLU A 222 17.53 -2.14 2.75
C GLU A 222 16.16 -2.23 2.02
N LEU A 223 15.10 -2.73 2.67
CA LEU A 223 13.73 -2.74 2.12
C LEU A 223 13.14 -1.33 1.95
N ARG A 224 13.40 -0.40 2.89
CA ARG A 224 13.02 1.01 2.76
C ARG A 224 13.74 1.64 1.57
N ASP A 225 15.05 1.47 1.50
CA ASP A 225 15.89 2.11 0.48
C ASP A 225 15.55 1.62 -0.93
N ILE A 226 15.33 0.31 -1.10
CA ILE A 226 14.86 -0.26 -2.38
C ILE A 226 13.46 0.27 -2.72
N ALA A 227 12.53 0.34 -1.76
CA ALA A 227 11.18 0.81 -2.03
C ALA A 227 11.15 2.28 -2.44
N LEU A 228 11.92 3.14 -1.77
CA LEU A 228 12.05 4.56 -2.12
C LEU A 228 12.77 4.75 -3.47
N GLY A 229 13.87 4.04 -3.73
CA GLY A 229 14.55 4.12 -5.04
C GLY A 229 13.68 3.67 -6.21
N CYS A 230 12.85 2.63 -6.02
CA CYS A 230 11.82 2.24 -6.99
C CYS A 230 10.69 3.28 -7.15
N TRP A 231 10.52 4.15 -6.15
CA TRP A 231 9.52 5.23 -6.17
C TRP A 231 9.99 6.46 -6.93
N GLU A 232 11.30 6.68 -7.06
CA GLU A 232 11.86 7.72 -7.92
C GLU A 232 11.71 7.36 -9.41
N LEU A 233 11.94 6.08 -9.78
CA LEU A 233 11.87 5.61 -11.16
C LEU A 233 10.51 5.88 -11.84
N PRO A 234 10.47 6.29 -13.12
CA PRO A 234 9.24 6.79 -13.74
C PRO A 234 8.18 5.70 -13.92
N GLU A 235 8.54 4.53 -14.48
CA GLU A 235 7.59 3.53 -14.92
C GLU A 235 6.94 2.74 -13.77
N ARG A 236 5.64 2.46 -13.95
CA ARG A 236 4.79 1.93 -12.88
C ARG A 236 5.23 0.56 -12.38
N GLU A 237 5.89 -0.25 -13.21
CA GLU A 237 6.36 -1.57 -12.84
C GLU A 237 7.47 -1.57 -11.77
N TYR A 238 8.19 -0.46 -11.59
CA TYR A 238 9.13 -0.31 -10.47
C TYR A 238 8.40 -0.15 -9.13
N GLN A 239 7.33 0.64 -9.08
CA GLN A 239 6.48 0.70 -7.88
C GLN A 239 5.79 -0.64 -7.58
N TYR A 240 5.44 -1.43 -8.62
CA TYR A 240 4.96 -2.80 -8.40
C TYR A 240 6.03 -3.74 -7.84
N PHE A 241 7.29 -3.62 -8.25
CA PHE A 241 8.39 -4.38 -7.65
C PHE A 241 8.54 -4.04 -6.16
N ALA A 242 8.51 -2.75 -5.81
CA ALA A 242 8.52 -2.31 -4.41
C ALA A 242 7.34 -2.88 -3.62
N CYS A 243 6.12 -2.82 -4.15
CA CYS A 243 4.92 -3.36 -3.50
C CYS A 243 5.00 -4.88 -3.28
N ASP A 244 5.39 -5.66 -4.31
CA ASP A 244 5.57 -7.11 -4.19
C ASP A 244 6.69 -7.47 -3.19
N LEU A 245 7.82 -6.74 -3.22
CA LEU A 245 8.96 -6.94 -2.31
C LEU A 245 8.58 -6.67 -0.83
N LEU A 246 7.92 -5.54 -0.56
CA LEU A 246 7.45 -5.19 0.77
C LEU A 246 6.38 -6.17 1.27
N ALA A 247 5.40 -6.52 0.43
CA ALA A 247 4.36 -7.49 0.78
C ALA A 247 4.92 -8.88 1.15
N GLY A 248 5.99 -9.33 0.46
CA GLY A 248 6.71 -10.57 0.78
C GLY A 248 7.55 -10.50 2.06
N HIS A 249 7.78 -9.31 2.61
CA HIS A 249 8.61 -9.07 3.78
C HIS A 249 7.88 -8.44 4.98
N ALA A 250 6.60 -8.08 4.84
CA ALA A 250 5.89 -7.25 5.81
C ALA A 250 5.88 -7.79 7.26
N ARG A 251 5.91 -9.11 7.47
CA ARG A 251 6.04 -9.72 8.81
C ARG A 251 7.39 -9.45 9.52
N ARG A 252 8.35 -8.80 8.86
CA ARG A 252 9.64 -8.35 9.40
C ARG A 252 9.74 -6.82 9.53
N LEU A 253 8.65 -6.12 9.30
CA LEU A 253 8.55 -4.67 9.46
C LEU A 253 7.83 -4.37 10.78
N ASP A 254 8.26 -3.31 11.44
CA ASP A 254 7.70 -2.79 12.69
C ASP A 254 6.91 -1.49 12.44
N PRO A 255 6.24 -0.91 13.44
CA PRO A 255 5.48 0.34 13.28
C PRO A 255 6.32 1.54 12.81
N GLY A 256 7.64 1.54 13.03
CA GLY A 256 8.58 2.54 12.51
C GLY A 256 8.76 2.50 10.99
N PHE A 257 8.15 1.52 10.30
CA PHE A 257 8.05 1.50 8.84
C PHE A 257 6.79 2.24 8.31
N LEU A 258 5.79 2.53 9.16
CA LEU A 258 4.56 3.22 8.73
C LEU A 258 4.78 4.62 8.15
N PRO A 259 5.77 5.44 8.58
CA PRO A 259 6.10 6.70 7.89
C PRO A 259 6.54 6.49 6.44
N THR A 260 7.28 5.41 6.14
CA THR A 260 7.62 5.02 4.77
C THR A 260 6.36 4.63 4.01
N VAL A 261 5.46 3.83 4.60
CA VAL A 261 4.18 3.48 3.96
C VAL A 261 3.33 4.73 3.69
N ARG A 262 3.27 5.70 4.61
CA ARG A 262 2.57 6.98 4.40
C ARG A 262 3.10 7.67 3.15
N HIS A 263 4.42 7.86 3.05
CA HIS A 263 5.05 8.48 1.88
C HIS A 263 4.64 7.76 0.58
N LEU A 264 4.83 6.44 0.49
CA LEU A 264 4.49 5.63 -0.69
C LEU A 264 2.98 5.64 -1.02
N VAL A 265 2.10 5.78 -0.03
CA VAL A 265 0.65 5.92 -0.27
C VAL A 265 0.30 7.32 -0.79
N THR A 266 1.02 8.37 -0.37
CA THR A 266 0.74 9.78 -0.71
C THR A 266 1.48 10.33 -1.93
N THR A 267 2.43 9.59 -2.51
CA THR A 267 3.16 9.98 -3.73
C THR A 267 2.97 8.94 -4.84
N LYS A 268 2.89 9.36 -6.11
CA LYS A 268 2.52 8.48 -7.25
C LYS A 268 1.24 7.63 -6.95
N SER A 269 0.28 8.23 -6.24
CA SER A 269 -0.85 7.55 -5.62
C SER A 269 -1.91 7.11 -6.62
N TRP A 270 -2.21 5.81 -6.62
CA TRP A 270 -3.36 5.23 -7.34
C TRP A 270 -3.70 3.87 -6.72
N TRP A 271 -4.90 3.34 -7.01
CA TRP A 271 -5.46 2.19 -6.30
C TRP A 271 -4.60 0.91 -6.43
N ASP A 272 -3.93 0.73 -7.56
CA ASP A 272 -3.08 -0.41 -7.89
C ASP A 272 -1.91 -0.63 -6.91
N THR A 273 -1.25 0.45 -6.46
CA THR A 273 -0.21 0.37 -5.42
C THR A 273 -0.81 0.50 -4.02
N VAL A 274 -1.72 1.46 -3.82
CA VAL A 274 -2.30 1.76 -2.50
C VAL A 274 -3.01 0.54 -1.90
N ASP A 275 -3.74 -0.24 -2.68
CA ASP A 275 -4.47 -1.41 -2.19
C ASP A 275 -3.54 -2.53 -1.69
N THR A 276 -2.38 -2.67 -2.34
CA THR A 276 -1.34 -3.62 -1.94
C THR A 276 -0.62 -3.12 -0.69
N LEU A 277 -0.22 -1.84 -0.65
CA LEU A 277 0.41 -1.23 0.52
C LEU A 277 -0.52 -1.31 1.75
N ALA A 278 -1.81 -1.03 1.58
CA ALA A 278 -2.80 -1.09 2.64
C ALA A 278 -2.99 -2.51 3.20
N SER A 279 -3.39 -3.45 2.35
CA SER A 279 -3.79 -4.79 2.80
C SER A 279 -2.62 -5.75 3.06
N ARG A 280 -1.48 -5.55 2.40
CA ARG A 280 -0.32 -6.46 2.48
C ARG A 280 0.87 -5.91 3.27
N VAL A 281 0.98 -4.60 3.45
CA VAL A 281 2.08 -3.97 4.21
C VAL A 281 1.56 -3.37 5.51
N ALA A 282 0.77 -2.28 5.46
CA ALA A 282 0.20 -1.63 6.65
C ALA A 282 -0.61 -2.60 7.51
N GLY A 283 -1.54 -3.35 6.92
CA GLY A 283 -2.31 -4.37 7.63
C GLY A 283 -1.47 -5.47 8.27
N THR A 284 -0.36 -5.90 7.64
CA THR A 284 0.52 -6.93 8.24
C THR A 284 1.37 -6.36 9.38
N ILE A 285 1.69 -5.06 9.36
CA ILE A 285 2.32 -4.36 10.50
C ILE A 285 1.30 -4.20 11.63
N VAL A 286 0.12 -3.66 11.36
CA VAL A 286 -0.91 -3.39 12.38
C VAL A 286 -1.39 -4.67 13.07
N SER A 287 -1.55 -5.79 12.35
CA SER A 287 -1.90 -7.07 12.97
C SER A 287 -0.79 -7.66 13.84
N GLY A 288 0.48 -7.30 13.58
CA GLY A 288 1.61 -7.70 14.42
C GLY A 288 1.83 -6.81 15.65
N TYR A 289 1.34 -5.58 15.60
CA TYR A 289 1.55 -4.55 16.63
C TYR A 289 0.26 -3.76 16.90
N PRO A 290 -0.66 -4.25 17.76
CA PRO A 290 -1.99 -3.65 17.95
C PRO A 290 -1.99 -2.14 18.27
N ALA A 291 -0.98 -1.64 18.99
CA ALA A 291 -0.83 -0.21 19.30
C ALA A 291 -0.71 0.67 18.03
N ALA A 292 -0.22 0.12 16.92
CA ALA A 292 -0.10 0.81 15.64
C ALA A 292 -1.46 1.10 14.96
N VAL A 293 -2.56 0.53 15.45
CA VAL A 293 -3.90 0.79 14.91
C VAL A 293 -4.31 2.27 15.04
N SER A 294 -3.75 2.99 16.02
CA SER A 294 -3.85 4.44 16.18
C SER A 294 -3.42 5.23 14.94
N THR A 295 -2.44 4.71 14.18
CA THR A 295 -2.03 5.29 12.90
C THR A 295 -3.12 5.15 11.84
N MET A 296 -3.87 4.04 11.84
CA MET A 296 -5.01 3.87 10.94
C MET A 296 -6.19 4.76 11.35
N ASP A 297 -6.41 4.98 12.65
CA ASP A 297 -7.42 5.95 13.14
C ASP A 297 -7.08 7.37 12.68
N SER A 298 -5.80 7.78 12.74
CA SER A 298 -5.34 9.06 12.19
C SER A 298 -5.50 9.14 10.66
N TRP A 299 -5.07 8.11 9.92
CA TRP A 299 -5.16 8.09 8.45
C TRP A 299 -6.61 8.04 7.96
N LEU A 300 -7.54 7.50 8.74
CA LEU A 300 -8.96 7.48 8.42
C LEU A 300 -9.52 8.89 8.23
N VAL A 301 -9.10 9.86 9.05
CA VAL A 301 -9.63 11.24 9.07
C VAL A 301 -8.80 12.26 8.29
N ASP A 302 -7.63 11.85 7.79
CA ASP A 302 -6.73 12.66 6.95
C ASP A 302 -7.41 13.13 5.65
N ASP A 303 -7.14 14.35 5.18
CA ASP A 303 -7.71 14.88 3.93
C ASP A 303 -7.25 14.10 2.68
N ASN A 304 -6.10 13.40 2.77
CA ASN A 304 -5.63 12.57 1.67
C ASN A 304 -6.48 11.29 1.56
N LEU A 305 -7.30 11.21 0.50
CA LEU A 305 -8.18 10.06 0.24
C LEU A 305 -7.45 8.71 0.16
N TRP A 306 -6.17 8.67 -0.19
CA TRP A 306 -5.40 7.41 -0.27
C TRP A 306 -4.98 6.90 1.11
N LEU A 307 -4.79 7.79 2.08
CA LEU A 307 -4.60 7.42 3.49
C LEU A 307 -5.93 6.93 4.10
N ALA A 308 -7.03 7.63 3.85
CA ALA A 308 -8.36 7.18 4.29
C ALA A 308 -8.74 5.82 3.66
N ARG A 309 -8.46 5.62 2.37
CA ARG A 309 -8.61 4.32 1.68
C ARG A 309 -7.73 3.24 2.32
N THR A 310 -6.49 3.58 2.69
CA THR A 310 -5.58 2.65 3.36
C THR A 310 -6.12 2.22 4.73
N ALA A 311 -6.61 3.17 5.53
CA ALA A 311 -7.25 2.89 6.81
C ALA A 311 -8.47 1.95 6.65
N ILE A 312 -9.33 2.18 5.66
CA ILE A 312 -10.49 1.32 5.37
C ILE A 312 -10.07 -0.10 4.94
N LEU A 313 -8.97 -0.24 4.17
CA LEU A 313 -8.55 -1.52 3.56
C LEU A 313 -7.49 -2.29 4.35
N HIS A 314 -6.95 -1.79 5.46
CA HIS A 314 -5.84 -2.47 6.16
C HIS A 314 -6.21 -3.87 6.68
N GLN A 315 -7.47 -4.07 7.11
CA GLN A 315 -7.95 -5.36 7.64
C GLN A 315 -8.34 -6.39 6.55
N LEU A 316 -8.22 -6.07 5.26
CA LEU A 316 -8.83 -6.84 4.16
C LEU A 316 -8.41 -8.33 4.11
N THR A 317 -7.26 -8.70 4.68
CA THR A 317 -6.79 -10.09 4.75
C THR A 317 -6.86 -10.74 6.13
N TYR A 318 -7.47 -10.09 7.14
CA TYR A 318 -7.53 -10.59 8.52
C TYR A 318 -8.53 -11.74 8.71
N LYS A 319 -9.62 -11.75 7.93
CA LYS A 319 -10.69 -12.77 8.01
C LYS A 319 -11.30 -12.81 9.43
N GLN A 320 -11.18 -13.94 10.13
CA GLN A 320 -11.62 -14.14 11.51
C GLN A 320 -10.97 -13.15 12.50
N ASP A 321 -9.75 -12.68 12.22
CA ASP A 321 -9.03 -11.72 13.07
C ASP A 321 -9.47 -10.25 12.83
N THR A 322 -10.53 -10.00 12.06
CA THR A 322 -11.00 -8.65 11.74
C THR A 322 -11.70 -8.01 12.95
N ASP A 323 -11.22 -6.85 13.39
CA ASP A 323 -11.95 -5.94 14.27
C ASP A 323 -13.14 -5.34 13.49
N SER A 324 -14.28 -6.03 13.57
CA SER A 324 -15.50 -5.71 12.82
C SER A 324 -16.14 -4.40 13.31
N ALA A 325 -16.07 -4.11 14.62
CA ALA A 325 -16.53 -2.85 15.18
C ALA A 325 -15.76 -1.66 14.59
N ARG A 326 -14.43 -1.79 14.43
CA ARG A 326 -13.59 -0.80 13.73
C ARG A 326 -13.86 -0.73 12.24
N LEU A 327 -14.01 -1.87 11.56
CA LEU A 327 -14.38 -1.90 10.14
C LEU A 327 -15.67 -1.11 9.89
N PHE A 328 -16.73 -1.40 10.64
CA PHE A 328 -18.02 -0.72 10.54
C PHE A 328 -17.91 0.76 10.89
N ARG A 329 -17.20 1.12 11.98
CA ARG A 329 -16.92 2.53 12.33
C ARG A 329 -16.20 3.28 11.20
N TYR A 330 -15.18 2.67 10.59
CA TYR A 330 -14.40 3.28 9.50
C TYR A 330 -15.27 3.47 8.25
N CYS A 331 -16.16 2.53 7.97
CA CYS A 331 -17.14 2.66 6.89
C CYS A 331 -18.09 3.83 7.14
N LEU A 332 -18.59 4.03 8.36
CA LEU A 332 -19.50 5.13 8.71
C LEU A 332 -18.82 6.50 8.66
N VAL A 333 -17.63 6.65 9.25
CA VAL A 333 -16.85 7.91 9.25
C VAL A 333 -16.62 8.45 7.83
N ARG A 334 -16.56 7.58 6.82
CA ARG A 334 -16.40 7.96 5.40
C ARG A 334 -17.62 7.65 4.51
N ALA A 335 -18.77 7.28 5.07
CA ALA A 335 -19.95 6.87 4.29
C ALA A 335 -20.45 7.97 3.34
N GLY A 336 -20.55 9.21 3.84
CA GLY A 336 -20.95 10.38 3.05
C GLY A 336 -19.92 10.87 2.02
N HIS A 337 -18.71 10.31 2.00
CA HIS A 337 -17.64 10.77 1.11
C HIS A 337 -18.05 10.58 -0.36
N ARG A 338 -17.81 11.60 -1.20
CA ARG A 338 -18.31 11.63 -2.59
C ARG A 338 -17.41 10.91 -3.59
N ASP A 339 -16.11 10.82 -3.31
CA ASP A 339 -15.14 10.15 -4.20
C ASP A 339 -15.44 8.66 -4.46
N PHE A 340 -15.14 8.24 -5.69
CA PHE A 340 -15.32 6.88 -6.18
C PHE A 340 -14.45 5.86 -5.45
N PHE A 341 -13.17 6.15 -5.21
CA PHE A 341 -12.24 5.22 -4.58
C PHE A 341 -12.57 5.01 -3.10
N ILE A 342 -12.99 6.03 -2.36
CA ILE A 342 -13.48 5.84 -0.98
C ILE A 342 -14.74 4.96 -0.96
N ARG A 343 -15.75 5.26 -1.79
CA ARG A 343 -16.99 4.47 -1.88
C ARG A 343 -16.73 3.01 -2.26
N LYS A 344 -15.76 2.77 -3.16
CA LYS A 344 -15.28 1.42 -3.52
C LYS A 344 -14.51 0.74 -2.39
N ALA A 345 -13.73 1.49 -1.59
CA ALA A 345 -13.01 0.93 -0.45
C ALA A 345 -13.98 0.38 0.60
N ILE A 346 -14.98 1.18 1.00
CA ILE A 346 -16.05 0.80 1.93
C ILE A 346 -16.74 -0.48 1.45
N GLY A 347 -17.24 -0.46 0.21
CA GLY A 347 -17.95 -1.61 -0.35
C GLY A 347 -17.08 -2.87 -0.47
N TRP A 348 -15.79 -2.73 -0.77
CA TRP A 348 -14.87 -3.87 -0.86
C TRP A 348 -14.51 -4.45 0.50
N ALA A 349 -14.25 -3.61 1.51
CA ALA A 349 -13.93 -4.06 2.86
C ALA A 349 -15.11 -4.86 3.46
N LEU A 350 -16.33 -4.33 3.34
CA LEU A 350 -17.56 -5.03 3.72
C LEU A 350 -17.76 -6.34 2.94
N ARG A 351 -17.65 -6.29 1.61
CA ARG A 351 -17.75 -7.48 0.73
C ARG A 351 -16.77 -8.58 1.10
N GLN A 352 -15.57 -8.20 1.53
CA GLN A 352 -14.53 -9.16 1.89
C GLN A 352 -14.77 -9.75 3.28
N TYR A 353 -15.21 -8.94 4.25
CA TYR A 353 -15.60 -9.43 5.56
C TYR A 353 -16.85 -10.33 5.53
N ALA A 354 -17.73 -10.17 4.53
CA ALA A 354 -18.87 -11.05 4.30
C ALA A 354 -18.51 -12.53 4.06
N TRP A 355 -17.27 -12.86 3.67
CA TRP A 355 -16.80 -14.26 3.64
C TRP A 355 -16.53 -14.84 5.04
N THR A 356 -16.49 -14.01 6.07
CA THR A 356 -16.27 -14.38 7.48
C THR A 356 -17.55 -14.28 8.28
N ASP A 357 -18.26 -13.14 8.20
CA ASP A 357 -19.58 -12.95 8.82
C ASP A 357 -20.54 -12.22 7.84
N PRO A 358 -21.26 -12.96 6.97
CA PRO A 358 -22.24 -12.37 6.07
C PRO A 358 -23.44 -11.79 6.82
N ALA A 359 -23.77 -12.31 8.00
CA ALA A 359 -24.93 -11.86 8.77
C ALA A 359 -24.67 -10.48 9.40
N ALA A 360 -23.48 -10.23 9.95
CA ALA A 360 -23.08 -8.92 10.42
C ALA A 360 -23.02 -7.89 9.29
N VAL A 361 -22.46 -8.24 8.13
CA VAL A 361 -22.44 -7.32 6.98
C VAL A 361 -23.84 -7.01 6.49
N ARG A 362 -24.77 -8.00 6.44
CA ARG A 362 -26.17 -7.75 6.10
C ARG A 362 -26.84 -6.80 7.09
N ARG A 363 -26.72 -7.07 8.40
CA ARG A 363 -27.27 -6.19 9.46
C ARG A 363 -26.73 -4.76 9.35
N PHE A 364 -25.41 -4.60 9.19
CA PHE A 364 -24.77 -3.29 9.03
C PHE A 364 -25.28 -2.54 7.79
N VAL A 365 -25.32 -3.19 6.62
CA VAL A 365 -25.78 -2.56 5.38
C VAL A 365 -27.27 -2.18 5.44
N THR A 366 -28.11 -3.01 6.06
CA THR A 366 -29.54 -2.69 6.26
C THR A 366 -29.73 -1.52 7.23
N ALA A 367 -29.03 -1.53 8.38
CA ALA A 367 -29.15 -0.46 9.38
C ALA A 367 -28.66 0.90 8.87
N HIS A 368 -27.65 0.91 7.99
CA HIS A 368 -26.97 2.12 7.50
C HIS A 368 -27.22 2.40 6.02
N ALA A 369 -28.35 1.92 5.48
CA ALA A 369 -28.70 2.08 4.07
C ALA A 369 -28.88 3.55 3.65
N ALA A 370 -29.19 4.45 4.59
CA ALA A 370 -29.34 5.89 4.35
C ALA A 370 -28.00 6.64 4.29
N GLU A 371 -27.01 6.26 5.11
CA GLU A 371 -25.67 6.89 5.09
C GLU A 371 -24.78 6.35 3.98
N LEU A 372 -24.90 5.05 3.65
CA LEU A 372 -24.03 4.38 2.69
C LEU A 372 -24.38 4.74 1.24
N SER A 373 -23.37 5.03 0.41
CA SER A 373 -23.61 5.26 -1.01
C SER A 373 -24.19 4.02 -1.71
N PRO A 374 -25.08 4.16 -2.71
CA PRO A 374 -25.61 3.02 -3.48
C PRO A 374 -24.52 2.17 -4.16
N LEU A 375 -23.37 2.78 -4.48
CA LEU A 375 -22.20 2.06 -4.97
C LEU A 375 -21.60 1.16 -3.87
N SER A 376 -21.43 1.68 -2.66
CA SER A 376 -20.88 0.93 -1.52
C SER A 376 -21.78 -0.24 -1.14
N ILE A 377 -23.10 -0.03 -1.07
CA ILE A 377 -24.11 -1.08 -0.83
C ILE A 377 -23.98 -2.19 -1.88
N ARG A 378 -24.09 -1.83 -3.18
CA ARG A 378 -24.02 -2.80 -4.30
C ARG A 378 -22.68 -3.55 -4.38
N GLU A 379 -21.59 -2.99 -3.88
CA GLU A 379 -20.32 -3.70 -3.78
C GLU A 379 -20.29 -4.65 -2.58
N ALA A 380 -20.76 -4.21 -1.42
CA ALA A 380 -20.81 -4.99 -0.17
C ALA A 380 -21.67 -6.26 -0.32
N THR A 381 -22.82 -6.17 -0.97
CA THR A 381 -23.81 -7.27 -1.06
C THR A 381 -23.49 -8.36 -2.07
N LYS A 382 -22.39 -8.26 -2.85
CA LYS A 382 -22.07 -9.21 -3.93
C LYS A 382 -21.79 -10.66 -3.49
N ASN A 383 -21.56 -10.89 -2.21
CA ASN A 383 -21.24 -12.20 -1.65
C ASN A 383 -22.20 -12.57 -0.48
N LEU A 384 -23.36 -11.90 -0.40
CA LEU A 384 -24.41 -12.10 0.62
C LEU A 384 -25.59 -12.91 0.07
#